data_AF-A0A0M0JFH9-F1
#
_entry.id   AF-A0A0M0JFH9-F1
#
_cell.length_a   1.000
_cell.length_b   1.000
_cell.length_c   1.000
_cell.angle_alpha   90.00
_cell.angle_beta   90.00
_cell.angle_gamma   90.00
#
_symmetry.space_group_name_H-M   'P 1'
#
loop_
_entity.id
_entity.type
_entity.pdbx_description
1 polymer ?
#
loop_
_entity_poly.entity_id
_entity_poly.type
_entity_poly.pdbx_seq_one_letter_code
_entity_poly.pdbx_strand_id
1 'polypeptide(L)'
;MEDYPGSLAQGSVLFSDSADWEAHAGPLDVKMRRPSFVPTLVKMASTGRPAEKLAAARALTLLTSENTATHDVNENRTSIVSAKGHKALLAMLSENDSLANLAAPDTTVFLAREAAAAALANLCASADGREAVVGASGITVLVAALVREEAEELLKYCCGALGNLASENQDAIAAAGGIEALISLAKAVGIKEEDEEGCEKASLDEAEEDNGLEINASIALRKLAIDNAPNYKKMKEALTESMLRYFLHAELPPEGLVPEEERAPPDAFVS
;
A
#
# COMPACT_ATOMS: atom_id res chain seq x y z
N MET A 1 4.41 -1.98 33.04
CA MET A 1 4.50 -3.13 32.12
C MET A 1 4.15 -2.51 30.79
N GLU A 2 5.15 -1.92 30.16
CA GLU A 2 5.02 -1.12 28.95
C GLU A 2 4.81 -2.08 27.79
N ASP A 3 3.69 -1.91 27.09
CA ASP A 3 3.37 -2.67 25.88
C ASP A 3 4.44 -2.37 24.81
N TYR A 4 5.28 -3.35 24.54
CA TYR A 4 6.22 -3.32 23.42
C TYR A 4 5.44 -3.31 22.08
N PRO A 5 5.89 -2.57 21.05
CA PRO A 5 5.20 -2.40 19.79
C PRO A 5 5.35 -3.61 18.83
N GLY A 6 5.23 -4.83 19.35
CA GLY A 6 5.02 -6.03 18.52
C GLY A 6 3.63 -6.06 17.85
N SER A 7 2.70 -5.24 18.35
CA SER A 7 1.31 -5.16 17.88
C SER A 7 1.16 -4.46 16.51
N LEU A 8 2.03 -3.49 16.19
CA LEU A 8 1.95 -2.73 14.92
C LEU A 8 2.49 -3.51 13.71
N ALA A 9 3.26 -4.59 13.92
CA ALA A 9 3.88 -5.36 12.85
C ALA A 9 2.93 -6.34 12.14
N GLN A 10 1.83 -6.75 12.79
CA GLN A 10 0.89 -7.76 12.28
C GLN A 10 -0.43 -7.18 11.74
N GLY A 11 -0.68 -5.88 11.92
CA GLY A 11 -1.86 -5.21 11.37
C GLY A 11 -1.85 -5.12 9.84
N SER A 12 -3.00 -5.28 9.21
CA SER A 12 -3.19 -4.88 7.81
C SER A 12 -3.31 -3.37 7.73
N VAL A 13 -2.71 -2.75 6.72
CA VAL A 13 -2.95 -1.34 6.38
C VAL A 13 -4.36 -1.27 5.80
N LEU A 14 -5.27 -0.64 6.53
CA LEU A 14 -6.67 -0.48 6.15
C LEU A 14 -6.98 1.00 5.96
N PHE A 15 -7.75 1.29 4.92
CA PHE A 15 -8.13 2.64 4.57
C PHE A 15 -9.63 2.81 4.72
N SER A 16 -10.02 3.69 5.63
CA SER A 16 -11.34 4.33 5.63
C SER A 16 -11.23 5.63 4.85
N ASP A 17 -12.16 5.89 3.94
CA ASP A 17 -12.26 7.18 3.25
C ASP A 17 -12.20 8.32 4.29
N SER A 18 -11.32 9.31 4.06
CA SER A 18 -11.37 10.57 4.78
C SER A 18 -12.67 11.30 4.41
N ALA A 19 -13.14 12.16 5.31
CA ALA A 19 -14.54 12.52 5.52
C ALA A 19 -15.28 13.30 4.40
N ASP A 20 -14.80 13.35 3.15
CA ASP A 20 -15.36 14.23 2.11
C ASP A 20 -16.32 13.55 1.11
N TRP A 21 -16.49 12.23 1.15
CA TRP A 21 -17.38 11.55 0.19
C TRP A 21 -18.88 11.79 0.49
N GLU A 22 -19.27 12.02 1.75
CA GLU A 22 -20.67 12.31 2.12
C GLU A 22 -21.19 13.60 1.49
N ALA A 23 -20.31 14.58 1.20
CA ALA A 23 -20.67 15.82 0.53
C ALA A 23 -21.02 15.64 -0.96
N HIS A 24 -20.61 14.50 -1.56
CA HIS A 24 -20.80 14.19 -2.99
C HIS A 24 -21.58 12.88 -3.24
N ALA A 25 -21.98 12.18 -2.19
CA ALA A 25 -22.70 10.92 -2.25
C ALA A 25 -24.19 11.11 -2.54
N GLY A 26 -24.69 10.40 -3.56
CA GLY A 26 -26.11 10.34 -3.88
C GLY A 26 -26.86 9.29 -3.07
N PRO A 27 -28.20 9.30 -3.08
CA PRO A 27 -29.05 8.31 -2.38
C PRO A 27 -28.86 6.84 -2.82
N LEU A 28 -28.09 6.59 -3.89
CA LEU A 28 -27.75 5.26 -4.39
C LEU A 28 -26.68 4.57 -3.53
N ASP A 29 -25.88 5.33 -2.78
CA ASP A 29 -24.62 4.85 -2.21
C ASP A 29 -24.82 4.02 -0.94
N VAL A 30 -25.87 4.28 -0.16
CA VAL A 30 -26.25 3.45 1.01
C VAL A 30 -26.84 2.10 0.57
N LYS A 31 -27.52 2.04 -0.59
CA LYS A 31 -28.11 0.79 -1.12
C LYS A 31 -27.06 -0.12 -1.77
N MET A 32 -25.98 0.46 -2.30
CA MET A 32 -24.88 -0.27 -2.95
C MET A 32 -23.90 -0.93 -1.96
N ARG A 33 -24.00 -0.66 -0.66
CA ARG A 33 -23.25 -1.36 0.42
C ARG A 33 -23.74 -2.79 0.71
N ARG A 34 -24.28 -3.49 -0.30
CA ARG A 34 -24.72 -4.89 -0.15
C ARG A 34 -23.91 -5.79 -1.08
N PRO A 35 -23.46 -6.98 -0.63
CA PRO A 35 -22.73 -7.91 -1.48
C PRO A 35 -23.47 -8.24 -2.80
N SER A 36 -24.80 -8.19 -2.80
CA SER A 36 -25.63 -8.43 -4.00
C SER A 36 -25.40 -7.44 -5.15
N PHE A 37 -24.85 -6.25 -4.88
CA PHE A 37 -24.52 -5.26 -5.92
C PHE A 37 -23.11 -5.42 -6.50
N VAL A 38 -22.25 -6.23 -5.89
CA VAL A 38 -20.86 -6.43 -6.32
C VAL A 38 -20.74 -6.74 -7.82
N PRO A 39 -21.52 -7.66 -8.43
CA PRO A 39 -21.40 -7.93 -9.86
C PRO A 39 -21.68 -6.71 -10.74
N THR A 40 -22.64 -5.87 -10.34
CA THR A 40 -22.97 -4.62 -11.05
C THR A 40 -21.85 -3.60 -10.90
N LEU A 41 -21.31 -3.43 -9.69
CA LEU A 41 -20.20 -2.53 -9.43
C LEU A 41 -18.95 -2.94 -10.21
N VAL A 42 -18.61 -4.23 -10.25
CA VAL A 42 -17.47 -4.73 -11.05
C VAL A 42 -17.66 -4.47 -12.55
N LYS A 43 -18.88 -4.65 -13.06
CA LYS A 43 -19.18 -4.33 -14.47
C LYS A 43 -19.03 -2.83 -14.75
N MET A 44 -19.50 -1.97 -13.85
CA MET A 44 -19.34 -0.52 -13.95
C MET A 44 -17.88 -0.10 -13.90
N ALA A 45 -17.08 -0.66 -12.98
CA ALA A 45 -15.64 -0.43 -12.90
C ALA A 45 -14.91 -0.86 -14.19
N SER A 46 -15.33 -1.97 -14.80
CA SER A 46 -14.66 -2.52 -15.99
C SER A 46 -15.00 -1.79 -17.29
N THR A 47 -16.26 -1.37 -17.47
CA THR A 47 -16.79 -0.93 -18.78
C THR A 47 -17.54 0.40 -18.74
N GLY A 48 -17.71 0.98 -17.56
CA GLY A 48 -18.42 2.23 -17.38
C GLY A 48 -17.66 3.44 -17.92
N ARG A 49 -18.37 4.56 -18.02
CA ARG A 49 -17.78 5.88 -18.26
C ARG A 49 -16.96 6.33 -17.04
N PRO A 50 -16.04 7.31 -17.15
CA PRO A 50 -15.20 7.74 -16.03
C PRO A 50 -15.95 7.97 -14.71
N ALA A 51 -17.09 8.66 -14.74
CA ALA A 51 -17.91 8.90 -13.54
C ALA A 51 -18.51 7.62 -12.94
N GLU A 52 -18.89 6.64 -13.78
CA GLU A 52 -19.41 5.35 -13.35
C GLU A 52 -18.30 4.47 -12.76
N LYS A 53 -17.10 4.52 -13.35
CA LYS A 53 -15.91 3.84 -12.81
C LYS A 53 -15.52 4.41 -11.45
N LEU A 54 -15.50 5.74 -11.31
CA LEU A 54 -15.24 6.42 -10.04
C LEU A 54 -16.26 6.00 -8.97
N ALA A 55 -17.56 6.10 -9.28
CA ALA A 55 -18.61 5.71 -8.34
C ALA A 55 -18.50 4.24 -7.93
N ALA A 56 -18.22 3.35 -8.89
CA ALA A 56 -18.02 1.94 -8.63
C ALA A 56 -16.79 1.66 -7.75
N ALA A 57 -15.65 2.30 -8.05
CA ALA A 57 -14.42 2.14 -7.28
C ALA A 57 -14.60 2.60 -5.83
N ARG A 58 -15.20 3.78 -5.60
CA ARG A 58 -15.52 4.28 -4.26
C ARG A 58 -16.46 3.34 -3.49
N ALA A 59 -17.51 2.83 -4.14
CA ALA A 59 -18.41 1.88 -3.53
C ALA A 59 -17.70 0.56 -3.14
N LEU A 60 -16.76 0.09 -3.97
CA LEU A 60 -15.93 -1.08 -3.68
C LEU A 60 -14.95 -0.82 -2.52
N THR A 61 -14.36 0.38 -2.42
CA THR A 61 -13.55 0.79 -1.26
C THR A 61 -14.36 0.72 0.02
N LEU A 62 -15.58 1.25 0.02
CA LEU A 62 -16.47 1.21 1.18
C LEU A 62 -16.89 -0.21 1.58
N LEU A 63 -17.15 -1.08 0.59
CA LEU A 63 -17.49 -2.49 0.86
C LEU A 63 -16.34 -3.29 1.47
N THR A 64 -15.10 -2.84 1.27
CA THR A 64 -13.86 -3.50 1.74
C THR A 64 -13.25 -2.82 2.96
N SER A 65 -13.72 -1.62 3.32
CA SER A 65 -13.36 -0.86 4.51
C SER A 65 -14.07 -1.40 5.75
N GLU A 66 -13.35 -1.47 6.87
CA GLU A 66 -13.90 -1.87 8.16
C GLU A 66 -14.64 -0.69 8.80
N ASN A 67 -15.90 -0.46 8.41
CA ASN A 67 -16.77 0.49 9.11
C ASN A 67 -17.79 -0.30 9.96
N THR A 68 -17.60 -0.22 11.27
CA THR A 68 -18.29 -0.98 12.32
C THR A 68 -19.79 -0.67 12.35
N ALA A 69 -20.61 -1.43 11.61
CA ALA A 69 -22.04 -1.57 11.91
C ALA A 69 -22.75 -2.72 11.16
N THR A 70 -22.27 -3.19 10.02
CA THR A 70 -23.06 -4.12 9.19
C THR A 70 -22.20 -5.04 8.32
N HIS A 71 -22.48 -6.35 8.38
CA HIS A 71 -21.92 -7.45 7.58
C HIS A 71 -20.43 -7.79 7.80
N ASP A 72 -20.11 -9.08 7.63
CA ASP A 72 -18.74 -9.58 7.65
C ASP A 72 -17.96 -9.00 6.45
N VAL A 73 -17.01 -8.10 6.74
CA VAL A 73 -16.17 -7.44 5.72
C VAL A 73 -15.44 -8.47 4.86
N ASN A 74 -15.13 -9.65 5.41
CA ASN A 74 -14.48 -10.72 4.65
C ASN A 74 -15.43 -11.32 3.60
N GLU A 75 -16.73 -11.46 3.89
CA GLU A 75 -17.71 -11.91 2.88
C GLU A 75 -17.78 -10.93 1.68
N ASN A 76 -17.69 -9.62 1.93
CA ASN A 76 -17.64 -8.62 0.88
C ASN A 76 -16.36 -8.75 0.04
N ARG A 77 -15.20 -8.88 0.68
CA ARG A 77 -13.91 -9.07 -0.01
C ARG A 77 -13.96 -10.34 -0.88
N THR A 78 -14.42 -11.47 -0.34
CA THR A 78 -14.58 -12.74 -1.08
C THR A 78 -15.57 -12.59 -2.25
N SER A 79 -16.67 -11.86 -2.06
CA SER A 79 -17.65 -11.59 -3.14
C SER A 79 -17.03 -10.78 -4.27
N ILE A 80 -16.23 -9.76 -3.95
CA ILE A 80 -15.52 -8.92 -4.92
C ILE A 80 -14.47 -9.73 -5.67
N VAL A 81 -13.70 -10.56 -4.97
CA VAL A 81 -12.72 -11.46 -5.59
C VAL A 81 -13.41 -12.44 -6.55
N SER A 82 -14.50 -13.08 -6.11
CA SER A 82 -15.29 -14.02 -6.92
C SER A 82 -15.85 -13.38 -8.18
N ALA A 83 -16.28 -12.12 -8.09
CA ALA A 83 -16.74 -11.33 -9.23
C ALA A 83 -15.61 -10.82 -10.14
N LYS A 84 -14.34 -11.12 -9.85
CA LYS A 84 -13.13 -10.61 -10.52
C LYS A 84 -12.94 -9.10 -10.40
N GLY A 85 -13.46 -8.49 -9.32
CA GLY A 85 -13.32 -7.06 -9.06
C GLY A 85 -11.87 -6.59 -8.98
N HIS A 86 -10.98 -7.38 -8.37
CA HIS A 86 -9.54 -7.09 -8.33
C HIS A 86 -8.94 -6.85 -9.73
N LYS A 87 -9.38 -7.57 -10.77
CA LYS A 87 -8.90 -7.37 -12.14
C LYS A 87 -9.38 -6.05 -12.73
N ALA A 88 -10.63 -5.68 -12.46
CA ALA A 88 -11.18 -4.40 -12.90
C ALA A 88 -10.43 -3.23 -12.25
N LEU A 89 -10.17 -3.32 -10.94
CA LEU A 89 -9.43 -2.30 -10.20
C LEU A 89 -7.97 -2.17 -10.67
N LEU A 90 -7.28 -3.29 -10.93
CA LEU A 90 -5.92 -3.28 -11.52
C LEU A 90 -5.89 -2.68 -12.93
N ALA A 91 -6.90 -2.98 -13.75
CA ALA A 91 -7.04 -2.40 -15.08
C ALA A 91 -7.23 -0.88 -14.99
N MET A 92 -8.11 -0.41 -14.09
CA MET A 92 -8.30 1.02 -13.83
C MET A 92 -7.00 1.70 -13.40
N LEU A 93 -6.23 1.11 -12.47
CA LEU A 93 -4.95 1.66 -12.03
C LEU A 93 -3.95 1.79 -13.20
N SER A 94 -4.01 0.89 -14.17
CA SER A 94 -3.17 0.89 -15.38
C SER A 94 -3.66 1.83 -16.49
N GLU A 95 -4.86 2.40 -16.40
CA GLU A 95 -5.42 3.36 -17.37
C GLU A 95 -4.72 4.72 -17.24
N ASN A 96 -3.47 4.81 -17.71
CA ASN A 96 -2.67 6.03 -17.63
C ASN A 96 -2.33 6.63 -19.02
N ASP A 97 -2.39 5.82 -20.07
CA ASP A 97 -1.82 6.18 -21.38
C ASP A 97 -2.64 7.21 -22.19
N SER A 98 -3.81 7.64 -21.71
CA SER A 98 -4.68 8.59 -22.43
C SER A 98 -4.74 10.00 -21.83
N LEU A 99 -4.11 10.27 -20.68
CA LEU A 99 -4.25 11.55 -19.95
C LEU A 99 -3.19 12.60 -20.31
N ALA A 100 -2.05 12.20 -20.89
CA ALA A 100 -0.94 13.11 -21.19
C ALA A 100 -1.23 14.13 -22.33
N ASN A 101 -2.36 14.00 -23.05
CA ASN A 101 -2.70 14.82 -24.23
C ASN A 101 -4.01 15.62 -24.11
N LEU A 102 -4.62 15.72 -22.93
CA LEU A 102 -5.88 16.46 -22.75
C LEU A 102 -5.62 17.83 -22.13
N ALA A 103 -6.20 18.88 -22.75
CA ALA A 103 -6.04 20.29 -22.38
C ALA A 103 -6.58 20.64 -20.97
N ALA A 104 -7.25 19.70 -20.32
CA ALA A 104 -7.55 19.69 -18.90
C ALA A 104 -7.59 18.21 -18.45
N PRO A 105 -6.90 17.83 -17.36
CA PRO A 105 -6.99 16.47 -16.84
C PRO A 105 -8.43 16.20 -16.42
N ASP A 106 -9.05 15.13 -16.93
CA ASP A 106 -10.32 14.66 -16.38
C ASP A 106 -10.04 14.12 -14.97
N THR A 107 -10.22 14.99 -13.97
CA THR A 107 -10.04 14.69 -12.54
C THR A 107 -10.81 13.43 -12.13
N THR A 108 -11.89 13.09 -12.84
CA THR A 108 -12.69 11.89 -12.58
C THR A 108 -11.89 10.60 -12.78
N VAL A 109 -11.06 10.52 -13.82
CA VAL A 109 -10.24 9.32 -14.08
C VAL A 109 -9.18 9.18 -13.00
N PHE A 110 -8.55 10.29 -12.62
CA PHE A 110 -7.58 10.33 -11.53
C PHE A 110 -8.17 9.84 -10.20
N LEU A 111 -9.29 10.42 -9.78
CA LEU A 111 -10.00 10.01 -8.56
C LEU A 111 -10.45 8.54 -8.62
N ALA A 112 -10.79 8.03 -9.81
CA ALA A 112 -11.18 6.64 -9.98
C ALA A 112 -10.00 5.68 -9.75
N ARG A 113 -8.79 6.08 -10.17
CA ARG A 113 -7.55 5.32 -9.98
C ARG A 113 -7.13 5.31 -8.51
N GLU A 114 -7.21 6.46 -7.85
CA GLU A 114 -6.98 6.59 -6.41
C GLU A 114 -7.94 5.69 -5.62
N ALA A 115 -9.24 5.78 -5.86
CA ALA A 115 -10.23 4.92 -5.23
C ALA A 115 -10.00 3.43 -5.54
N ALA A 116 -9.55 3.10 -6.76
CA ALA A 116 -9.23 1.72 -7.12
C ALA A 116 -8.02 1.19 -6.35
N ALA A 117 -6.98 2.02 -6.17
CA ALA A 117 -5.82 1.67 -5.35
C ALA A 117 -6.24 1.45 -3.88
N ALA A 118 -7.10 2.31 -3.32
CA ALA A 118 -7.62 2.14 -1.96
C ALA A 118 -8.39 0.82 -1.79
N ALA A 119 -9.29 0.50 -2.73
CA ALA A 119 -10.03 -0.77 -2.72
C ALA A 119 -9.10 -1.99 -2.83
N LEU A 120 -8.05 -1.92 -3.67
CA LEU A 120 -7.05 -2.99 -3.79
C LEU A 120 -6.30 -3.20 -2.47
N ALA A 121 -5.89 -2.11 -1.81
CA ALA A 121 -5.18 -2.21 -0.54
C ALA A 121 -6.04 -2.87 0.55
N ASN A 122 -7.32 -2.50 0.63
CA ASN A 122 -8.30 -3.13 1.52
C ASN A 122 -8.59 -4.60 1.17
N LEU A 123 -8.57 -4.98 -0.11
CA LEU A 123 -8.67 -6.40 -0.50
C LEU A 123 -7.46 -7.20 -0.03
N CYS A 124 -6.25 -6.67 -0.19
CA CYS A 124 -5.00 -7.32 0.23
C CYS A 124 -4.88 -7.53 1.76
N ALA A 125 -5.73 -6.90 2.57
CA ALA A 125 -5.84 -7.20 4.00
C ALA A 125 -6.36 -8.63 4.28
N SER A 126 -6.97 -9.28 3.29
CA SER A 126 -7.45 -10.67 3.37
C SER A 126 -6.60 -11.62 2.53
N ALA A 127 -6.46 -12.89 2.95
CA ALA A 127 -5.69 -13.91 2.23
C ALA A 127 -6.22 -14.12 0.80
N ASP A 128 -7.53 -14.34 0.64
CA ASP A 128 -8.18 -14.47 -0.68
C ASP A 128 -7.87 -13.28 -1.59
N GLY A 129 -7.90 -12.07 -1.03
CA GLY A 129 -7.58 -10.84 -1.77
C GLY A 129 -6.12 -10.80 -2.21
N ARG A 130 -5.18 -11.17 -1.33
CA ARG A 130 -3.75 -11.26 -1.68
C ARG A 130 -3.53 -12.24 -2.82
N GLU A 131 -4.01 -13.47 -2.68
CA GLU A 131 -3.86 -14.51 -3.71
C GLU A 131 -4.45 -14.06 -5.05
N ALA A 132 -5.63 -13.44 -5.04
CA ALA A 132 -6.28 -12.97 -6.25
C ALA A 132 -5.52 -11.83 -6.94
N VAL A 133 -5.00 -10.88 -6.17
CA VAL A 133 -4.21 -9.76 -6.71
C VAL A 133 -2.88 -10.26 -7.26
N VAL A 134 -2.17 -11.15 -6.56
CA VAL A 134 -0.93 -11.77 -7.04
C VAL A 134 -1.17 -12.58 -8.31
N GLY A 135 -2.20 -13.44 -8.32
CA GLY A 135 -2.58 -14.24 -9.48
C GLY A 135 -3.03 -13.43 -10.69
N ALA A 136 -3.35 -12.15 -10.52
CA ALA A 136 -3.66 -11.21 -11.59
C ALA A 136 -2.47 -10.31 -11.98
N SER A 137 -1.24 -10.68 -11.60
CA SER A 137 -0.02 -9.88 -11.81
C SER A 137 -0.08 -8.48 -11.17
N GLY A 138 -0.87 -8.34 -10.09
CA GLY A 138 -1.11 -7.06 -9.44
C GLY A 138 0.13 -6.44 -8.81
N ILE A 139 1.10 -7.24 -8.36
CA ILE A 139 2.39 -6.73 -7.85
C ILE A 139 3.07 -5.84 -8.90
N THR A 140 3.17 -6.32 -10.15
CA THR A 140 3.81 -5.55 -11.23
C THR A 140 3.08 -4.25 -11.52
N VAL A 141 1.73 -4.27 -11.48
CA VAL A 141 0.90 -3.07 -11.69
C VAL A 141 1.11 -2.05 -10.56
N LEU A 142 1.10 -2.51 -9.30
CA LEU A 142 1.30 -1.65 -8.13
C LEU A 142 2.71 -1.04 -8.12
N VAL A 143 3.75 -1.83 -8.40
CA VAL A 143 5.13 -1.31 -8.49
C VAL A 143 5.26 -0.33 -9.66
N ALA A 144 4.66 -0.60 -10.81
CA ALA A 144 4.67 0.33 -11.94
C ALA A 144 3.96 1.65 -11.61
N ALA A 145 2.89 1.62 -10.81
CA ALA A 145 2.22 2.83 -10.33
C ALA A 145 3.15 3.67 -9.42
N LEU A 146 3.91 3.04 -8.53
CA LEU A 146 4.89 3.75 -7.68
C LEU A 146 5.97 4.50 -8.49
N VAL A 147 6.30 4.01 -9.68
CA VAL A 147 7.35 4.61 -10.53
C VAL A 147 6.80 5.69 -11.47
N ARG A 148 5.52 5.59 -11.87
CA ARG A 148 4.93 6.44 -12.92
C ARG A 148 4.08 7.59 -12.40
N GLU A 149 3.57 7.49 -11.18
CA GLU A 149 2.66 8.47 -10.61
C GLU A 149 3.37 9.42 -9.64
N GLU A 150 2.84 10.63 -9.53
CA GLU A 150 3.31 11.66 -8.57
C GLU A 150 2.26 11.96 -7.48
N ALA A 151 1.07 11.36 -7.59
CA ALA A 151 -0.04 11.64 -6.72
C ALA A 151 0.08 10.92 -5.37
N GLU A 152 0.27 11.70 -4.31
CA GLU A 152 0.52 11.18 -2.97
C GLU A 152 -0.55 10.21 -2.46
N GLU A 153 -1.85 10.52 -2.63
CA GLU A 153 -2.94 9.64 -2.20
C GLU A 153 -2.93 8.29 -2.93
N LEU A 154 -2.75 8.29 -4.25
CA LEU A 154 -2.66 7.06 -5.03
C LEU A 154 -1.45 6.23 -4.60
N LEU A 155 -0.29 6.88 -4.44
CA LEU A 155 0.94 6.25 -3.98
C LEU A 155 0.77 5.68 -2.56
N LYS A 156 0.06 6.38 -1.67
CA LYS A 156 -0.22 5.97 -0.29
C LYS A 156 -0.96 4.65 -0.27
N TYR A 157 -2.01 4.52 -1.09
CA TYR A 157 -2.77 3.29 -1.22
C TYR A 157 -1.97 2.16 -1.89
N CYS A 158 -1.14 2.47 -2.89
CA CYS A 158 -0.27 1.47 -3.52
C CYS A 158 0.76 0.91 -2.54
N CYS A 159 1.39 1.76 -1.71
CA CYS A 159 2.28 1.35 -0.63
C CYS A 159 1.55 0.46 0.38
N GLY A 160 0.34 0.85 0.81
CA GLY A 160 -0.47 0.03 1.70
C GLY A 160 -0.82 -1.35 1.12
N ALA A 161 -1.17 -1.42 -0.16
CA ALA A 161 -1.44 -2.68 -0.86
C ALA A 161 -0.19 -3.57 -0.90
N LEU A 162 0.98 -3.03 -1.25
CA LEU A 162 2.24 -3.76 -1.26
C LEU A 162 2.65 -4.21 0.15
N GLY A 163 2.45 -3.38 1.17
CA GLY A 163 2.70 -3.74 2.56
C GLY A 163 1.81 -4.89 3.03
N ASN A 164 0.53 -4.92 2.62
CA ASN A 164 -0.35 -6.05 2.90
C ASN A 164 0.08 -7.32 2.16
N LEU A 165 0.53 -7.21 0.91
CA LEU A 165 1.02 -8.34 0.12
C LEU A 165 2.34 -8.91 0.65
N ALA A 166 3.20 -8.06 1.24
CA ALA A 166 4.54 -8.43 1.69
C ALA A 166 4.55 -9.54 2.74
N SER A 167 3.48 -9.74 3.52
CA SER A 167 3.41 -10.80 4.53
C SER A 167 3.62 -12.22 3.98
N GLU A 168 3.34 -12.44 2.69
CA GLU A 168 3.46 -13.76 2.03
C GLU A 168 4.21 -13.71 0.69
N ASN A 169 4.57 -12.51 0.20
CA ASN A 169 5.02 -12.29 -1.18
C ASN A 169 6.30 -11.44 -1.29
N GLN A 170 7.15 -11.45 -0.26
CA GLN A 170 8.35 -10.60 -0.19
C GLN A 170 9.25 -10.77 -1.42
N ASP A 171 9.55 -12.01 -1.81
CA ASP A 171 10.45 -12.31 -2.93
C ASP A 171 9.84 -11.90 -4.27
N ALA A 172 8.52 -12.05 -4.43
CA ALA A 172 7.82 -11.64 -5.65
C ALA A 172 7.81 -10.12 -5.80
N ILE A 173 7.63 -9.38 -4.70
CA ILE A 173 7.70 -7.91 -4.69
C ILE A 173 9.14 -7.45 -4.98
N ALA A 174 10.13 -8.09 -4.37
CA ALA A 174 11.55 -7.79 -4.63
C ALA A 174 11.94 -8.09 -6.08
N ALA A 175 11.48 -9.20 -6.66
CA ALA A 175 11.72 -9.56 -8.05
C ALA A 175 11.05 -8.59 -9.05
N ALA A 176 9.94 -7.98 -8.65
CA ALA A 176 9.28 -6.94 -9.45
C ALA A 176 9.93 -5.55 -9.34
N GLY A 177 10.99 -5.39 -8.54
CA GLY A 177 11.65 -4.09 -8.31
C GLY A 177 10.95 -3.22 -7.27
N GLY A 178 10.08 -3.80 -6.43
CA GLY A 178 9.30 -3.05 -5.46
C GLY A 178 10.13 -2.42 -4.33
N ILE A 179 11.26 -3.02 -3.96
CA ILE A 179 12.16 -2.46 -2.93
C ILE A 179 12.76 -1.15 -3.43
N GLU A 180 13.29 -1.17 -4.65
CA GLU A 180 13.92 -0.02 -5.28
C GLU A 180 12.91 1.11 -5.47
N ALA A 181 11.69 0.80 -5.93
CA ALA A 181 10.61 1.79 -6.08
C ALA A 181 10.21 2.42 -4.74
N LEU A 182 10.03 1.61 -3.68
CA LEU A 182 9.66 2.11 -2.35
C LEU A 182 10.78 2.96 -1.73
N ILE A 183 12.06 2.58 -1.89
CA ILE A 183 13.19 3.39 -1.41
C ILE A 183 13.26 4.72 -2.15
N SER A 184 13.13 4.73 -3.47
CA SER A 184 13.13 5.96 -4.27
C SER A 184 12.01 6.89 -3.84
N LEU A 185 10.80 6.36 -3.63
CA LEU A 185 9.65 7.12 -3.14
C LEU A 185 9.90 7.69 -1.75
N ALA A 186 10.40 6.88 -0.83
CA ALA A 186 10.65 7.31 0.55
C ALA A 186 11.73 8.41 0.64
N LYS A 187 12.73 8.39 -0.25
CA LYS A 187 13.70 9.48 -0.39
C LYS A 187 13.09 10.76 -0.99
N ALA A 188 12.14 10.62 -1.91
CA ALA A 188 11.50 11.75 -2.59
C ALA A 188 10.52 12.52 -1.69
N VAL A 189 9.78 11.82 -0.83
CA VAL A 189 8.81 12.41 0.12
C VAL A 189 9.51 13.10 1.29
N GLY A 190 10.84 13.00 1.37
CA GLY A 190 11.64 13.90 2.20
C GLY A 190 11.63 13.56 3.68
N ILE A 191 12.17 12.39 4.04
CA ILE A 191 12.76 12.25 5.37
C ILE A 191 14.07 13.02 5.35
N LYS A 192 14.03 14.24 5.87
CA LYS A 192 15.24 15.03 6.10
C LYS A 192 16.16 14.18 6.99
N GLU A 193 17.32 13.81 6.46
CA GLU A 193 18.36 13.20 7.27
C GLU A 193 18.56 14.12 8.49
N GLU A 194 18.38 13.59 9.70
CA GLU A 194 18.78 14.33 10.90
C GLU A 194 20.29 14.50 10.78
N ASP A 195 20.73 15.70 10.39
CA ASP A 195 22.13 16.10 10.47
C ASP A 195 22.58 15.87 11.94
N GLU A 196 23.72 15.21 12.15
CA GLU A 196 24.26 14.76 13.45
C GLU A 196 24.48 15.86 14.52
N GLU A 197 24.13 17.11 14.24
CA GLU A 197 24.20 18.21 15.19
C GLU A 197 22.78 18.65 15.57
N GLY A 198 22.27 18.09 16.67
CA GLY A 198 20.98 18.44 17.24
C GLY A 198 20.75 19.94 17.34
N CYS A 199 19.87 20.46 16.48
CA CYS A 199 19.22 21.74 16.68
C CYS A 199 17.71 21.57 16.48
N GLU A 200 17.03 21.39 17.60
CA GLU A 200 15.58 21.42 17.70
C GLU A 200 15.06 22.83 17.37
N LYS A 201 14.19 22.92 16.36
CA LYS A 201 13.02 23.83 16.18
C LYS A 201 12.87 24.32 14.74
N ALA A 202 12.00 23.65 14.00
CA ALA A 202 10.97 24.36 13.26
C ALA A 202 9.68 24.28 14.10
N SER A 203 9.27 25.45 14.58
CA SER A 203 7.90 25.87 14.92
C SER A 203 6.79 24.81 14.90
N LEU A 204 6.09 24.70 16.05
CA LEU A 204 4.79 24.02 16.24
C LEU A 204 3.62 24.70 15.48
N ASP A 205 3.86 25.24 14.28
CA ASP A 205 2.84 25.84 13.39
C ASP A 205 2.84 25.20 11.99
N GLU A 206 3.47 24.04 11.80
CA GLU A 206 3.34 23.26 10.57
C GLU A 206 2.11 22.36 10.73
N ALA A 207 1.21 22.43 9.75
CA ALA A 207 -0.07 21.71 9.74
C ALA A 207 0.13 20.22 10.08
N GLU A 208 -0.91 19.57 10.62
CA GLU A 208 -1.00 18.12 10.64
C GLU A 208 -0.92 17.61 9.18
N GLU A 209 0.27 17.50 8.61
CA GLU A 209 0.50 16.95 7.28
C GLU A 209 0.09 15.47 7.33
N ASP A 210 -0.70 15.03 6.34
CA ASP A 210 -1.11 13.64 6.22
C ASP A 210 0.12 12.79 5.84
N ASN A 211 0.90 12.37 6.83
CA ASN A 211 2.08 11.52 6.65
C ASN A 211 1.72 10.08 6.23
N GLY A 212 0.48 9.81 5.79
CA GLY A 212 0.03 8.46 5.46
C GLY A 212 0.83 7.78 4.35
N LEU A 213 1.34 8.53 3.37
CA LEU A 213 2.22 8.00 2.32
C LEU A 213 3.55 7.47 2.90
N GLU A 214 4.20 8.30 3.71
CA GLU A 214 5.46 7.99 4.37
C GLU A 214 5.30 6.78 5.32
N ILE A 215 4.25 6.78 6.13
CA ILE A 215 3.93 5.69 7.06
C ILE A 215 3.75 4.37 6.29
N ASN A 216 2.98 4.38 5.19
CA ASN A 216 2.73 3.15 4.44
C ASN A 216 3.95 2.66 3.67
N ALA A 217 4.77 3.55 3.12
CA ALA A 217 6.03 3.17 2.50
C ALA A 217 6.97 2.52 3.53
N SER A 218 7.05 3.09 4.73
CA SER A 218 7.83 2.55 5.85
C SER A 218 7.36 1.16 6.27
N ILE A 219 6.04 0.97 6.44
CA ILE A 219 5.44 -0.33 6.79
C ILE A 219 5.73 -1.36 5.69
N ALA A 220 5.61 -0.99 4.42
CA ALA A 220 5.89 -1.88 3.30
C ALA A 220 7.35 -2.32 3.28
N LEU A 221 8.30 -1.38 3.39
CA LEU A 221 9.74 -1.68 3.47
C LEU A 221 10.05 -2.59 4.67
N ARG A 222 9.49 -2.30 5.84
CA ARG A 222 9.66 -3.14 7.03
C ARG A 222 9.18 -4.56 6.80
N LYS A 223 7.95 -4.73 6.31
CA LYS A 223 7.39 -6.07 6.04
C LYS A 223 8.16 -6.83 4.97
N LEU A 224 8.80 -6.16 4.02
CA LEU A 224 9.68 -6.80 3.04
C LEU A 224 11.02 -7.28 3.62
N ALA A 225 11.47 -6.68 4.72
CA ALA A 225 12.73 -7.00 5.36
C ALA A 225 12.61 -8.01 6.53
N ILE A 226 11.46 -8.05 7.21
CA ILE A 226 11.21 -8.98 8.33
C ILE A 226 11.47 -10.42 7.85
N ASP A 227 12.31 -11.15 8.58
CA ASP A 227 12.64 -12.55 8.33
C ASP A 227 13.12 -12.86 6.88
N ASN A 228 13.60 -11.83 6.15
CA ASN A 228 14.08 -11.95 4.77
C ASN A 228 15.46 -11.30 4.62
N ALA A 229 16.50 -12.06 4.95
CA ALA A 229 17.88 -11.59 4.93
C ALA A 229 18.34 -11.02 3.56
N PRO A 230 17.99 -11.61 2.40
CA PRO A 230 18.30 -11.02 1.10
C PRO A 230 17.71 -9.62 0.90
N ASN A 231 16.45 -9.41 1.27
CA ASN A 231 15.80 -8.11 1.15
C ASN A 231 16.38 -7.10 2.14
N TYR A 232 16.60 -7.50 3.39
CA TYR A 232 17.25 -6.65 4.39
C TYR A 232 18.63 -6.19 3.91
N LYS A 233 19.44 -7.10 3.35
CA LYS A 233 20.75 -6.76 2.78
C LYS A 233 20.64 -5.72 1.66
N LYS A 234 19.71 -5.91 0.71
CA LYS A 234 19.47 -4.92 -0.36
C LYS A 234 19.13 -3.54 0.20
N MET A 235 18.28 -3.48 1.23
CA MET A 235 17.91 -2.22 1.88
C MET A 235 19.10 -1.58 2.60
N LYS A 236 19.91 -2.37 3.31
CA LYS A 236 21.12 -1.90 4.00
C LYS A 236 22.15 -1.29 3.04
N GLU A 237 22.23 -1.82 1.81
CA GLU A 237 23.14 -1.30 0.77
C GLU A 237 22.61 -0.01 0.12
N ALA A 238 21.30 0.26 0.19
CA ALA A 238 20.64 1.36 -0.52
C ALA A 238 20.19 2.53 0.36
N LEU A 239 20.07 2.33 1.68
CA LEU A 239 19.63 3.31 2.67
C LEU A 239 20.78 3.72 3.60
N THR A 240 20.76 4.95 4.11
CA THR A 240 21.66 5.39 5.18
C THR A 240 21.25 4.77 6.51
N GLU A 241 22.14 4.81 7.50
CA GLU A 241 21.84 4.27 8.83
C GLU A 241 20.64 4.95 9.48
N SER A 242 20.53 6.28 9.37
CA SER A 242 19.38 7.05 9.86
C SER A 242 18.07 6.62 9.17
N MET A 243 18.10 6.44 7.84
CA MET A 243 16.94 5.93 7.09
C MET A 243 16.58 4.49 7.47
N LEU A 244 17.56 3.62 7.69
CA LEU A 244 17.30 2.26 8.17
C LEU A 244 16.66 2.27 9.55
N ARG A 245 17.17 3.10 10.48
CA ARG A 245 16.58 3.28 11.83
C ARG A 245 15.14 3.76 11.74
N TYR A 246 14.87 4.74 10.89
CA TYR A 246 13.54 5.30 10.69
C TYR A 246 12.56 4.31 10.03
N PHE A 247 12.88 3.79 8.85
CA PHE A 247 11.95 2.94 8.09
C PHE A 247 11.75 1.57 8.74
N LEU A 248 12.83 0.97 9.25
CA LEU A 248 12.79 -0.39 9.74
C LEU A 248 12.55 -0.48 11.26
N HIS A 249 12.75 0.59 12.05
CA HIS A 249 12.65 0.62 13.52
C HIS A 249 12.80 -0.76 14.18
N ALA A 250 13.92 -1.41 13.94
CA ALA A 250 14.55 -2.18 14.97
C ALA A 250 15.41 -1.16 15.73
N GLU A 251 15.37 -1.16 17.06
CA GLU A 251 16.59 -0.83 17.77
C GLU A 251 17.70 -1.65 17.08
N LEU A 252 18.58 -1.00 16.32
CA LEU A 252 19.84 -1.64 15.97
C LEU A 252 20.37 -2.17 17.29
N PRO A 253 20.74 -3.47 17.40
CA PRO A 253 21.31 -3.95 18.63
C PRO A 253 22.44 -2.96 19.00
N PRO A 254 22.47 -2.46 20.25
CA PRO A 254 23.41 -1.41 20.63
C PRO A 254 24.81 -1.83 20.17
N GLU A 255 25.55 -0.90 19.56
CA GLU A 255 26.88 -1.15 18.99
C GLU A 255 27.68 -2.06 19.93
N GLY A 256 27.86 -3.32 19.50
CA GLY A 256 28.40 -4.38 20.37
C GLY A 256 27.75 -5.76 20.23
N LEU A 257 26.64 -5.91 19.51
CA LEU A 257 26.02 -7.22 19.24
C LEU A 257 25.75 -7.40 17.73
N VAL A 258 26.82 -7.66 16.97
CA VAL A 258 26.70 -8.34 15.66
C VAL A 258 26.54 -9.84 15.94
N PRO A 259 25.42 -10.49 15.59
CA PRO A 259 25.27 -11.94 15.75
C PRO A 259 26.27 -12.69 14.88
N GLU A 260 26.75 -13.86 15.34
CA GLU A 260 27.78 -14.68 14.66
C GLU A 260 27.48 -15.06 13.20
N GLU A 261 26.31 -14.75 12.64
CA GLU A 261 25.82 -15.18 11.33
C GLU A 261 26.26 -14.31 10.14
N GLU A 262 27.12 -13.31 10.36
CA GLU A 262 28.11 -12.94 9.33
C GLU A 262 29.22 -14.02 9.17
N ARG A 263 29.19 -15.14 9.92
CA ARG A 263 30.00 -16.34 9.64
C ARG A 263 29.39 -17.18 8.51
N ALA A 264 30.26 -17.54 7.58
CA ALA A 264 30.06 -18.61 6.59
C ALA A 264 29.55 -19.92 7.25
N PRO A 265 28.80 -20.77 6.49
CA PRO A 265 28.04 -21.90 7.04
C PRO A 265 28.92 -23.01 7.66
N PRO A 266 28.37 -23.84 8.57
CA PRO A 266 29.17 -24.65 9.50
C PRO A 266 29.95 -25.83 8.90
N ASP A 267 29.60 -26.32 7.70
CA ASP A 267 30.22 -27.52 7.15
C ASP A 267 30.83 -27.29 5.77
N ALA A 268 32.02 -26.70 5.80
CA ALA A 268 33.09 -27.18 4.96
C ALA A 268 33.42 -28.62 5.38
N PHE A 269 32.70 -29.60 4.83
CA PHE A 269 33.05 -31.02 4.96
C PHE A 269 34.46 -31.26 4.41
N VAL A 270 35.41 -31.59 5.29
CA VAL A 270 36.54 -32.44 4.96
C VAL A 270 36.50 -33.68 5.86
N SER A 271 36.12 -34.78 5.20
CA SER A 271 36.21 -36.22 5.55
C SER A 271 35.31 -36.75 6.66
#